data_AF-A0A7C5GZB2-F1
#
_entry.id   AF-A0A7C5GZB2-F1
#
_cell.length_a   1.000
_cell.length_b   1.000
_cell.length_c   1.000
_cell.angle_alpha   90.00
_cell.angle_beta   90.00
_cell.angle_gamma   90.00
#
_symmetry.space_group_name_H-M   'P 1'
#
loop_
_entity.id
_entity.type
_entity.pdbx_description
1 polymer ?
#
loop_
_entity_poly.entity_id
_entity_poly.type
_entity_poly.pdbx_seq_one_letter_code
_entity_poly.pdbx_strand_id
1 'polypeptide(L)'
;MNISAIIINIIAIIGLIIAFRMNRKKAVGSLKMAVKGFIKMLPMVLIIILAIGLLLGFVPSSTISKFAGEQSGIWGVLIVGLLGAVLFIPS
;
A
#
# COMPACT_ATOMS: atom_id res chain seq x y z
N MET A 1 2.45 -19.48 4.10
CA MET A 1 2.93 -18.12 4.42
C MET A 1 4.26 -17.91 3.72
N ASN A 2 4.43 -16.84 2.96
CA ASN A 2 5.72 -16.55 2.31
C ASN A 2 6.81 -16.29 3.36
N ILE A 3 8.04 -16.74 3.07
CA ILE A 3 9.20 -16.58 3.96
C ILE A 3 9.40 -15.12 4.36
N SER A 4 9.22 -14.18 3.42
CA SER A 4 9.29 -12.74 3.68
C SER A 4 8.29 -12.27 4.74
N ALA A 5 7.06 -12.79 4.72
CA ALA A 5 6.04 -12.41 5.70
C ALA A 5 6.39 -12.93 7.11
N ILE A 6 6.99 -14.12 7.19
CA ILE A 6 7.46 -14.69 8.46
C ILE A 6 8.57 -13.81 9.05
N ILE A 7 9.57 -13.44 8.25
CA ILE A 7 10.70 -12.61 8.69
C ILE A 7 10.21 -11.25 9.19
N ILE A 8 9.37 -10.56 8.42
CA ILE A 8 8.84 -9.24 8.79
C ILE A 8 8.07 -9.31 10.11
N ASN A 9 7.21 -10.33 10.27
CA ASN A 9 6.42 -10.49 11.48
C ASN A 9 7.28 -10.80 12.72
N ILE A 10 8.34 -11.60 12.58
CA ILE A 10 9.28 -11.87 13.67
C ILE A 10 9.97 -10.57 14.12
N ILE A 11 10.46 -9.78 13.16
CA ILE A 11 11.11 -8.49 13.46
C ILE A 11 10.13 -7.55 14.17
N ALA A 12 8.89 -7.47 13.69
CA ALA A 12 7.85 -6.64 14.30
C ALA A 12 7.54 -7.07 15.75
N ILE A 13 7.41 -8.38 16.01
CA ILE A 13 7.16 -8.92 17.35
C ILE A 13 8.33 -8.61 18.29
N ILE A 14 9.56 -8.84 17.85
CA ILE A 14 10.77 -8.54 18.64
C ILE A 14 10.82 -7.04 18.97
N GLY A 15 10.61 -6.17 17.97
CA GLY A 15 10.58 -4.72 18.17
C GLY A 15 9.50 -4.28 19.15
N LEU A 16 8.31 -4.89 19.08
CA LEU A 16 7.21 -4.63 20.01
C LEU A 16 7.59 -5.04 21.44
N ILE A 17 8.15 -6.24 21.63
CA ILE A 17 8.59 -6.73 22.94
C ILE A 17 9.65 -5.78 23.53
N ILE A 18 10.63 -5.36 22.75
CA ILE A 18 11.67 -4.41 23.17
C ILE A 18 11.04 -3.08 23.58
N ALA A 19 10.14 -2.53 22.77
CA ALA A 19 9.46 -1.25 23.08
C ALA A 19 8.66 -1.32 24.38
N PHE A 20 7.91 -2.41 24.60
CA PHE A 20 7.14 -2.62 25.82
C PHE A 20 8.02 -2.84 27.06
N ARG A 21 9.18 -3.49 26.92
CA ARG A 21 10.15 -3.65 28.02
C ARG A 21 10.82 -2.33 28.39
N MET A 22 11.14 -1.49 27.40
CA MET A 22 11.84 -0.23 27.63
C MET A 22 10.92 0.84 28.24
N ASN A 23 9.74 1.07 27.67
CA ASN A 23 8.79 2.03 28.22
C ASN A 23 7.35 1.72 27.78
N ARG A 24 6.57 1.07 28.64
CA ARG A 24 5.17 0.71 28.37
C ARG A 24 4.31 1.92 28.01
N LYS A 25 4.47 3.06 28.69
CA LYS A 25 3.66 4.27 28.41
C LYS A 25 3.93 4.78 27.00
N LYS A 26 5.21 4.83 26.59
CA LYS A 26 5.63 5.25 25.25
C LYS A 26 5.16 4.24 24.18
N ALA A 27 5.31 2.94 24.44
CA ALA A 27 4.89 1.89 23.51
C ALA A 27 3.39 1.93 23.22
N VAL A 28 2.55 2.03 24.26
CA VAL A 28 1.09 2.16 24.10
C VAL A 28 0.72 3.46 23.39
N GLY A 29 1.40 4.58 23.69
CA GLY A 29 1.20 5.85 23.01
C GLY A 29 1.46 5.76 21.50
N SER A 30 2.59 5.16 21.11
CA SER A 30 2.92 4.93 19.71
C SER A 30 1.92 3.99 19.02
N LEU A 31 1.46 2.94 19.70
CA LEU A 31 0.48 2.01 19.15
C LEU A 31 -0.87 2.70 18.91
N LYS A 32 -1.31 3.55 19.85
CA LYS A 32 -2.53 4.36 19.69
C LYS A 32 -2.42 5.34 18.53
N MET A 33 -1.24 5.96 18.35
CA MET A 33 -0.97 6.83 17.20
C MET A 33 -1.02 6.05 15.88
N ALA A 34 -0.42 4.86 15.83
CA ALA A 34 -0.45 3.99 14.66
C ALA A 34 -1.89 3.57 14.31
N VAL A 35 -2.69 3.15 15.28
CA VAL A 35 -4.11 2.80 15.07
C VAL A 35 -4.92 4.01 14.59
N LYS A 36 -4.70 5.20 15.17
CA LYS A 36 -5.38 6.43 14.72
C LYS A 36 -5.01 6.77 13.28
N GLY A 37 -3.73 6.63 12.92
CA GLY A 37 -3.25 6.80 11.55
C GLY A 37 -3.91 5.80 10.59
N PHE A 38 -3.93 4.52 10.98
CA PHE A 38 -4.58 3.45 10.23
C PHE A 38 -6.06 3.73 9.97
N ILE A 39 -6.83 4.10 11.02
CA ILE A 39 -8.25 4.45 10.88
C ILE A 39 -8.43 5.67 9.98
N LYS A 40 -7.53 6.66 10.03
CA LYS A 40 -7.60 7.84 9.15
C LYS A 40 -7.31 7.48 7.68
N MET A 41 -6.42 6.52 7.43
CA MET A 41 -6.09 6.06 6.07
C MET A 41 -7.14 5.09 5.50
N LEU A 42 -7.83 4.35 6.36
CA LEU A 42 -8.77 3.30 5.97
C LEU A 42 -9.87 3.78 5.01
N PRO A 43 -10.57 4.92 5.21
CA PRO A 43 -11.56 5.42 4.26
C PRO A 43 -10.99 5.65 2.87
N MET A 44 -9.81 6.27 2.77
CA MET A 44 -9.15 6.54 1.49
C MET A 44 -8.74 5.24 0.80
N VAL A 45 -8.13 4.31 1.54
CA VAL A 45 -7.72 3.01 1.01
C VAL A 45 -8.94 2.23 0.51
N LEU A 46 -10.06 2.24 1.24
CA LEU A 46 -11.29 1.60 0.81
C LEU A 46 -11.86 2.23 -0.47
N ILE A 47 -11.88 3.56 -0.58
CA ILE A 47 -12.31 4.25 -1.80
C ILE A 47 -11.44 3.82 -2.98
N ILE A 48 -10.12 3.76 -2.81
CA ILE A 48 -9.19 3.33 -3.87
C ILE A 48 -9.45 1.86 -4.26
N ILE A 49 -9.60 0.96 -3.28
CA ILE A 49 -9.87 -0.46 -3.55
C ILE A 49 -11.20 -0.63 -4.31
N LEU A 50 -12.25 0.09 -3.90
CA LEU A 50 -13.54 0.06 -4.58
C LEU A 50 -13.44 0.62 -5.99
N ALA A 51 -12.77 1.76 -6.17
CA ALA A 51 -12.57 2.37 -7.48
C ALA A 51 -11.82 1.43 -8.41
N ILE A 52 -10.70 0.85 -7.97
CA ILE A 52 -9.93 -0.12 -8.77
C ILE A 52 -10.76 -1.39 -9.04
N GLY A 53 -11.47 -1.92 -8.04
CA GLY A 53 -12.32 -3.09 -8.21
C GLY A 53 -13.43 -2.87 -9.25
N LEU A 54 -14.09 -1.71 -9.21
CA LEU A 54 -15.08 -1.32 -10.22
C LEU A 54 -14.41 -1.15 -11.59
N LEU A 55 -13.30 -0.42 -11.67
CA LEU A 55 -12.56 -0.24 -12.92
C LEU A 55 -12.18 -1.58 -13.55
N LEU A 56 -11.67 -2.54 -12.77
CA LEU A 56 -11.33 -3.88 -13.28
C LEU A 56 -12.57 -4.71 -13.65
N GLY A 57 -13.73 -4.44 -13.04
CA GLY A 57 -15.00 -5.06 -13.42
C GLY A 57 -15.56 -4.53 -14.74
N PHE A 58 -15.37 -3.24 -15.03
CA PHE A 58 -15.86 -2.58 -16.25
C PHE A 58 -14.85 -2.56 -17.39
N VAL A 59 -13.56 -2.60 -17.11
CA VAL A 59 -12.48 -2.49 -18.10
C VAL A 59 -11.86 -3.87 -18.36
N PRO A 60 -11.97 -4.40 -19.59
CA PRO A 60 -11.32 -5.66 -19.95
C PRO A 60 -9.80 -5.60 -19.78
N SER A 61 -9.21 -6.71 -19.34
CA SER A 61 -7.75 -6.86 -19.22
C SER A 61 -7.01 -6.57 -20.52
N SER A 62 -7.62 -6.85 -21.68
CA SER A 62 -7.07 -6.53 -22.99
C SER A 62 -6.93 -5.02 -23.24
N THR A 63 -7.85 -4.19 -22.72
CA THR A 63 -7.76 -2.74 -22.79
C THR A 63 -6.63 -2.22 -21.90
N ILE A 64 -6.49 -2.76 -20.68
CA ILE A 64 -5.40 -2.40 -19.77
C ILE A 64 -4.05 -2.72 -20.40
N SER A 65 -3.89 -3.91 -20.98
CA SER A 65 -2.64 -4.32 -21.62
C SER A 65 -2.27 -3.46 -22.83
N LYS A 66 -3.26 -2.96 -23.59
CA LYS A 66 -3.05 -2.06 -24.74
C LYS A 66 -2.58 -0.67 -24.35
N PHE A 67 -3.08 -0.12 -23.25
CA PHE A 67 -2.80 1.27 -22.85
C PHE A 67 -1.71 1.41 -21.78
N ALA A 68 -1.62 0.44 -20.87
CA ALA A 68 -0.77 0.51 -19.67
C ALA A 68 0.06 -0.75 -19.45
N GLY A 69 0.06 -1.70 -20.40
CA GLY A 69 0.79 -2.96 -20.30
C GLY A 69 1.69 -3.22 -21.49
N GLU A 70 2.05 -4.49 -21.67
CA GLU A 70 3.10 -4.91 -22.62
C GLU A 70 2.79 -4.55 -24.08
N GLN A 71 1.51 -4.44 -24.45
CA GLN A 71 1.08 -4.04 -25.79
C GLN A 71 1.16 -2.52 -26.04
N SER A 72 1.35 -1.71 -24.99
CA SER A 72 1.54 -0.25 -25.10
C SER A 72 2.98 0.16 -25.51
N GLY A 73 3.91 -0.82 -25.52
CA GLY A 73 5.33 -0.58 -25.75
C GLY A 73 6.01 0.21 -24.62
N ILE A 74 7.33 0.37 -24.72
CA ILE A 74 8.17 0.99 -23.68
C ILE A 74 7.73 2.44 -23.39
N TRP A 75 7.34 3.20 -24.41
CA TRP A 75 6.90 4.58 -24.26
C TRP A 75 5.55 4.70 -23.55
N GLY A 76 4.60 3.80 -23.82
CA GLY A 76 3.32 3.77 -23.12
C GLY A 76 3.50 3.50 -21.63
N VAL A 77 4.32 2.49 -21.30
CA VAL A 77 4.65 2.16 -19.91
C VAL A 77 5.38 3.31 -19.21
N LEU A 78 6.32 3.99 -19.86
CA LEU A 78 7.02 5.14 -19.29
C LEU A 78 6.10 6.33 -19.02
N ILE A 79 5.20 6.67 -19.95
CA ILE A 79 4.27 7.79 -19.77
C ILE A 79 3.28 7.48 -18.64
N VAL A 80 2.69 6.29 -18.64
CA VAL A 80 1.76 5.86 -17.57
C VAL A 80 2.48 5.80 -16.23
N GLY A 81 3.72 5.31 -16.19
CA GLY A 81 4.55 5.28 -14.99
C GLY A 81 4.88 6.68 -14.45
N LEU A 82 5.22 7.63 -15.33
CA LEU A 82 5.48 9.02 -14.96
C LEU A 82 4.22 9.72 -14.47
N LEU A 83 3.09 9.55 -15.16
CA LEU A 83 1.81 10.11 -14.71
C LEU A 83 1.39 9.51 -13.36
N GLY A 84 1.53 8.19 -13.19
CA GLY A 84 1.28 7.53 -11.91
C GLY A 84 2.18 8.06 -10.80
N ALA A 85 3.48 8.25 -11.07
CA ALA A 85 4.42 8.84 -10.13
C ALA A 85 4.02 10.26 -9.74
N VAL A 86 3.67 11.14 -10.69
CA VAL A 86 3.25 12.52 -10.38
C VAL A 86 1.93 12.56 -9.61
N LEU A 87 0.98 11.68 -9.94
CA LEU A 87 -0.35 11.65 -9.32
C LEU A 87 -0.35 11.03 -7.92
N PHE A 88 0.45 9.99 -7.66
CA PHE A 88 0.54 9.32 -6.36
C PHE A 88 1.69 9.79 -5.47
N ILE A 89 2.69 10.48 -6.01
CA ILE A 89 3.82 11.06 -5.27
C ILE A 89 3.77 12.61 -5.21
N PRO A 90 2.64 13.29 -4.95
CA PRO A 90 2.69 14.62 -4.35
C PRO A 90 2.45 14.45 -2.85
N SER A 91 3.55 14.43 -2.08
CA SER A 91 3.64 14.69 -0.62
C SER A 91 2.45 14.30 0.27
#